data_AF-A0A7L2GW06-F1
#
_entry.id   AF-A0A7L2GW06-F1
#
_cell.length_a   1.000
_cell.length_b   1.000
_cell.length_c   1.000
_cell.angle_alpha   90.00
_cell.angle_beta   90.00
_cell.angle_gamma   90.00
#
_symmetry.space_group_name_H-M   'P 1'
#
loop_
_entity.id
_entity.type
_entity.pdbx_description
1 polymer ?
#
loop_
_entity_poly.entity_id
_entity_poly.type
_entity_poly.pdbx_seq_one_letter_code
_entity_poly.pdbx_strand_id
1 'polypeptide(L)'
;CATCLGICCFIVTDDITELYSTMECLENIFTKAYQRDRDTNGVSSTHNSVLHISALLAWTLLLTICPMNEVKKKIEMHLHKLPSLLSCDDLNMRIAAGETLALLFELARETDADFFYEDMELLTEKLRALATDGNKHRAKVDKRKQRSVFRDVLRAVEERDFPTEMVKFGPERMYIDCWVKKQTYDTFKEILGSGMQYHLQSNDFLRNVFELGPPVMLDAAALKTMKISRFERHLYNSAAFKARTKARSKCRDKRADMGEFF
;
A
#
# COMPACT_ATOMS: atom_id res chain seq x y z
N CYS A 1 -2.47 -11.62 17.26
CA CYS A 1 -2.21 -10.69 18.37
C CYS A 1 -1.62 -9.37 17.92
N ALA A 2 -0.47 -9.34 17.21
CA ALA A 2 0.17 -8.08 16.79
C ALA A 2 -0.77 -7.17 15.95
N THR A 3 -1.45 -7.73 14.95
CA THR A 3 -2.46 -7.01 14.16
C THR A 3 -3.53 -6.39 15.06
N CYS A 4 -4.20 -7.21 15.89
CA CYS A 4 -5.24 -6.72 16.81
C CYS A 4 -4.73 -5.62 17.75
N LEU A 5 -3.52 -5.77 18.31
CA LEU A 5 -2.91 -4.76 19.17
C LEU A 5 -2.73 -3.43 18.43
N GLY A 6 -2.17 -3.46 17.22
CA GLY A 6 -2.01 -2.26 16.40
C GLY A 6 -3.33 -1.60 16.03
N ILE A 7 -4.36 -2.38 15.71
CA ILE A 7 -5.69 -1.83 15.38
C ILE A 7 -6.38 -1.24 16.60
N CYS A 8 -6.35 -1.95 17.74
CA CYS A 8 -6.94 -1.44 18.97
C CYS A 8 -6.27 -0.12 19.38
N CYS A 9 -4.93 -0.07 19.30
CA CYS A 9 -4.19 1.17 19.52
C CYS A 9 -4.61 2.23 18.49
N PHE A 10 -4.67 1.93 17.20
CA PHE A 10 -5.12 2.88 16.17
C PHE A 10 -6.51 3.47 16.43
N ILE A 11 -7.45 2.66 16.92
CA ILE A 11 -8.84 3.08 17.14
C ILE A 11 -9.03 3.83 18.48
N VAL A 12 -8.36 3.38 19.53
CA VAL A 12 -8.66 3.78 20.92
C VAL A 12 -7.69 4.84 21.44
N THR A 13 -6.53 5.05 20.80
CA THR A 13 -5.49 5.89 21.37
C THR A 13 -5.89 7.36 21.41
N ASP A 14 -6.26 7.82 22.61
CA ASP A 14 -6.34 9.23 22.98
C ASP A 14 -5.05 9.71 23.68
N ASP A 15 -4.21 8.78 24.16
CA ASP A 15 -2.94 9.05 24.85
C ASP A 15 -1.72 8.64 23.99
N ILE A 16 -0.93 9.64 23.62
CA ILE A 16 0.32 9.50 22.86
C ILE A 16 1.34 8.52 23.48
N THR A 17 1.31 8.33 24.80
CA THR A 17 2.22 7.42 25.50
C THR A 17 1.88 5.95 25.24
N GLU A 18 0.60 5.61 25.13
CA GLU A 18 0.13 4.26 24.77
C GLU A 18 0.51 3.92 23.33
N LEU A 19 0.41 4.90 22.42
CA LEU A 19 0.86 4.77 21.04
C LEU A 19 2.35 4.38 21.00
N TYR A 20 3.20 5.15 21.70
CA TYR A 20 4.63 4.93 21.70
C TYR A 20 5.03 3.59 22.32
N SER A 21 4.43 3.23 23.46
CA SER A 21 4.66 1.93 24.10
C SER A 21 4.25 0.77 23.19
N THR A 22 3.14 0.90 22.48
CA THR A 22 2.67 -0.14 21.54
C THR A 22 3.61 -0.25 20.34
N MET A 23 4.05 0.87 19.78
CA MET A 23 5.03 0.88 18.70
C MET A 23 6.34 0.23 19.12
N GLU A 24 6.87 0.55 20.30
CA GLU A 24 8.10 -0.07 20.83
C GLU A 24 7.94 -1.58 21.03
N CYS A 25 6.78 -2.03 21.51
CA CYS A 25 6.47 -3.46 21.63
C CYS A 25 6.53 -4.18 20.26
N LEU A 26 5.92 -3.58 19.23
CA LEU A 26 5.92 -4.12 17.86
C LEU A 26 7.33 -4.09 17.25
N GLU A 27 8.10 -3.03 17.48
CA GLU A 27 9.51 -2.92 17.07
C GLU A 27 10.36 -4.04 17.65
N ASN A 28 10.24 -4.31 18.95
CA ASN A 28 10.96 -5.40 19.62
C ASN A 28 10.62 -6.80 19.05
N ILE A 29 9.51 -6.92 18.32
CA ILE A 29 9.11 -8.16 17.63
C ILE A 29 9.73 -8.20 16.23
N PHE A 30 9.43 -7.22 15.36
CA PHE A 30 9.85 -7.32 13.96
C PHE A 30 11.36 -7.10 13.76
N THR A 31 12.03 -6.35 14.65
CA THR A 31 13.48 -6.09 14.55
C THR A 31 14.33 -7.36 14.68
N LYS A 32 13.79 -8.42 15.30
CA LYS A 32 14.41 -9.75 15.32
C LYS A 32 14.56 -10.36 13.92
N ALA A 33 13.76 -9.90 12.95
CA ALA A 33 13.90 -10.30 11.55
C ALA A 33 15.12 -9.67 10.87
N TYR A 34 15.61 -8.51 11.35
CA TYR A 34 16.81 -7.87 10.79
C TYR A 34 18.09 -8.67 11.02
N GLN A 35 18.15 -9.46 12.09
CA GLN A 35 19.36 -10.14 12.55
C GLN A 35 19.68 -11.43 11.77
N ARG A 36 18.87 -11.82 10.78
CA ARG A 36 19.04 -13.08 10.03
C ARG A 36 20.28 -13.14 9.13
N ASP A 37 21.04 -12.06 8.98
CA ASP A 37 22.25 -12.03 8.15
C ASP A 37 23.51 -12.62 8.80
N ARG A 38 23.46 -13.21 10.02
CA ARG A 38 24.70 -13.67 10.72
C ARG A 38 24.82 -15.14 11.10
N ASP A 39 23.76 -15.94 11.15
CA ASP A 39 23.91 -17.33 11.58
C ASP A 39 24.00 -18.30 10.40
N THR A 40 25.25 -18.66 10.07
CA THR A 40 25.65 -19.69 9.10
C THR A 40 25.22 -21.12 9.46
N ASN A 41 24.32 -21.31 10.42
CA ASN A 41 23.90 -22.62 10.92
C ASN A 41 22.42 -22.91 10.62
N GLY A 42 22.14 -23.24 9.36
CA GLY A 42 21.47 -24.50 9.00
C GLY A 42 20.04 -24.80 9.44
N VAL A 43 19.32 -23.93 10.15
CA VAL A 43 17.88 -24.11 10.41
C VAL A 43 17.18 -22.75 10.32
N SER A 44 16.70 -22.39 9.13
CA SER A 44 15.75 -21.28 8.95
C SER A 44 14.53 -21.54 9.84
N SER A 45 14.42 -20.83 10.97
CA SER A 45 13.23 -20.90 11.81
C SER A 45 12.08 -20.14 11.13
N THR A 46 11.46 -20.78 10.14
CA THR A 46 10.18 -20.39 9.52
C THR A 46 9.06 -20.19 10.54
N HIS A 47 9.25 -20.62 11.79
CA HIS A 47 8.24 -20.63 12.84
C HIS A 47 7.66 -19.25 13.23
N ASN A 48 8.32 -18.12 12.95
CA ASN A 48 7.84 -16.79 13.39
C ASN A 48 7.70 -15.72 12.27
N SER A 49 7.79 -16.08 10.98
CA SER A 49 7.72 -15.07 9.91
C SER A 49 6.38 -14.30 9.93
N VAL A 50 5.27 -15.01 10.13
CA VAL A 50 3.93 -14.41 10.22
C VAL A 50 3.84 -13.38 11.35
N LEU A 51 4.37 -13.68 12.53
CA LEU A 51 4.34 -12.75 13.66
C LEU A 51 5.15 -11.48 13.36
N HIS A 52 6.34 -11.62 12.77
CA HIS A 52 7.17 -10.48 12.39
C HIS A 52 6.48 -9.63 11.30
N ILE A 53 5.83 -10.26 10.32
CA ILE A 53 5.07 -9.57 9.27
C ILE A 53 3.90 -8.79 9.90
N SER A 54 3.09 -9.45 10.73
CA SER A 54 1.97 -8.81 11.41
C SER A 54 2.43 -7.67 12.32
N ALA A 55 3.57 -7.81 13.00
CA ALA A 55 4.13 -6.75 13.83
C ALA A 55 4.63 -5.56 13.01
N LEU A 56 5.31 -5.82 11.89
CA LEU A 56 5.76 -4.77 10.96
C LEU A 56 4.56 -4.01 10.39
N LEU A 57 3.55 -4.71 9.86
CA LEU A 57 2.36 -4.06 9.29
C LEU A 57 1.55 -3.29 10.34
N ALA A 58 1.40 -3.83 11.55
CA ALA A 58 0.75 -3.13 12.66
C ALA A 58 1.53 -1.86 13.07
N TRP A 59 2.86 -1.93 13.10
CA TRP A 59 3.71 -0.77 13.38
C TRP A 59 3.61 0.28 12.27
N THR A 60 3.61 -0.16 11.02
CA THR A 60 3.42 0.70 9.84
C THR A 60 2.04 1.36 9.83
N LEU A 61 1.00 0.68 10.33
CA LEU A 61 -0.31 1.31 10.57
C LEU A 61 -0.21 2.41 11.65
N LEU A 62 0.44 2.14 12.79
CA LEU A 62 0.53 3.13 13.87
C LEU A 62 1.34 4.37 13.47
N LEU A 63 2.30 4.23 12.56
CA LEU A 63 3.00 5.37 11.97
C LEU A 63 2.07 6.36 11.26
N THR A 64 0.93 5.93 10.72
CA THR A 64 0.01 6.82 9.97
C THR A 64 -0.73 7.82 10.85
N ILE A 65 -0.76 7.58 12.16
CA ILE A 65 -1.36 8.47 13.17
C ILE A 65 -0.32 9.02 14.14
N CYS A 66 0.96 8.72 13.91
CA CYS A 66 2.05 9.10 14.79
C CYS A 66 2.47 10.56 14.54
N PRO A 67 2.72 11.36 15.58
CA PRO A 67 3.25 12.70 15.43
C PRO A 67 4.56 12.75 14.63
N MET A 68 4.69 13.74 13.75
CA MET A 68 5.78 13.82 12.77
C MET A 68 7.19 13.85 13.39
N ASN A 69 7.34 14.41 14.59
CA ASN A 69 8.60 14.40 15.32
C ASN A 69 9.06 12.98 15.70
N GLU A 70 8.12 12.09 16.03
CA GLU A 70 8.42 10.70 16.33
C GLU A 70 8.60 9.89 15.04
N VAL A 71 7.79 10.15 14.02
CA VAL A 71 7.97 9.58 12.67
C VAL A 71 9.40 9.78 12.15
N LYS A 72 9.96 11.00 12.28
CA LYS A 72 11.36 11.29 11.93
C LYS A 72 12.35 10.33 12.61
N LYS A 73 12.25 10.19 13.94
CA LYS A 73 13.13 9.28 14.70
C LYS A 73 12.99 7.85 14.23
N LYS A 74 11.75 7.39 13.99
CA LYS A 74 11.48 6.04 13.50
C LYS A 74 12.06 5.79 12.11
N ILE A 75 11.98 6.78 11.21
CA ILE A 75 12.63 6.72 9.89
C ILE A 75 14.15 6.60 10.05
N GLU A 76 14.79 7.47 10.82
CA GLU A 76 16.24 7.43 11.08
C GLU A 76 16.69 6.06 11.62
N MET A 77 15.91 5.48 12.55
CA MET A 77 16.22 4.21 13.20
C MET A 77 16.08 2.97 12.29
N HIS A 78 15.09 2.96 11.39
CA HIS A 78 14.66 1.74 10.69
C HIS A 78 14.88 1.76 9.18
N LEU A 79 14.94 2.93 8.55
CA LEU A 79 14.96 3.04 7.08
C LEU A 79 16.16 2.33 6.45
N HIS A 80 17.35 2.42 7.07
CA HIS A 80 18.56 1.73 6.59
C HIS A 80 18.56 0.22 6.88
N LYS A 81 17.69 -0.27 7.78
CA LYS A 81 17.62 -1.70 8.18
C LYS A 81 16.58 -2.47 7.38
N LEU A 82 15.43 -1.86 7.09
CA LEU A 82 14.33 -2.48 6.34
C LEU A 82 14.73 -3.12 4.99
N PRO A 83 15.68 -2.56 4.21
CA PRO A 83 16.13 -3.17 2.97
C PRO A 83 16.72 -4.57 3.10
N SER A 84 17.14 -5.02 4.30
CA SER A 84 17.58 -6.41 4.52
C SER A 84 16.40 -7.40 4.41
N LEU A 85 15.20 -6.98 4.79
CA LEU A 85 13.99 -7.80 4.74
C LEU A 85 13.51 -8.08 3.31
N LEU A 86 13.95 -7.29 2.33
CA LEU A 86 13.68 -7.50 0.91
C LEU A 86 14.32 -8.79 0.37
N SER A 87 15.32 -9.32 1.05
CA SER A 87 16.02 -10.57 0.69
C SER A 87 15.45 -11.81 1.39
N CYS A 88 14.48 -11.67 2.30
CA CYS A 88 13.87 -12.80 3.01
C CYS A 88 13.22 -13.80 2.05
N ASP A 89 13.23 -15.10 2.36
CA ASP A 89 12.59 -16.15 1.54
C ASP A 89 11.06 -16.03 1.46
N ASP A 90 10.44 -15.55 2.54
CA ASP A 90 8.99 -15.36 2.64
C ASP A 90 8.54 -14.18 1.76
N LEU A 91 7.68 -14.47 0.78
CA LEU A 91 7.12 -13.46 -0.11
C LEU A 91 6.38 -12.35 0.65
N ASN A 92 5.60 -12.72 1.67
CA ASN A 92 4.79 -11.76 2.40
C ASN A 92 5.66 -10.83 3.24
N MET A 93 6.80 -11.31 3.75
CA MET A 93 7.81 -10.45 4.40
C MET A 93 8.39 -9.44 3.42
N ARG A 94 8.79 -9.89 2.22
CA ARG A 94 9.31 -8.99 1.19
C ARG A 94 8.28 -7.91 0.85
N ILE A 95 7.03 -8.31 0.61
CA ILE A 95 5.93 -7.38 0.32
C ILE A 95 5.72 -6.37 1.46
N ALA A 96 5.59 -6.84 2.70
CA ALA A 96 5.38 -5.97 3.85
C ALA A 96 6.53 -4.98 4.05
N ALA A 97 7.78 -5.42 3.86
CA ALA A 97 8.95 -4.55 3.91
C ALA A 97 8.96 -3.51 2.78
N GLY A 98 8.61 -3.91 1.54
CA GLY A 98 8.54 -3.00 0.40
C GLY A 98 7.46 -1.93 0.56
N GLU A 99 6.26 -2.32 0.99
CA GLU A 99 5.15 -1.38 1.24
C GLU A 99 5.46 -0.45 2.42
N THR A 100 6.09 -0.98 3.47
CA THR A 100 6.56 -0.15 4.60
C THR A 100 7.63 0.85 4.15
N LEU A 101 8.59 0.45 3.30
CA LEU A 101 9.57 1.36 2.72
C LEU A 101 8.89 2.46 1.91
N ALA A 102 7.93 2.12 1.05
CA ALA A 102 7.21 3.13 0.26
C ALA A 102 6.51 4.17 1.17
N LEU A 103 5.85 3.71 2.24
CA LEU A 103 5.24 4.60 3.23
C LEU A 103 6.26 5.46 3.99
N LEU A 104 7.39 4.90 4.41
CA LEU A 104 8.44 5.68 5.09
C LEU A 104 9.05 6.74 4.16
N PHE A 105 9.27 6.43 2.88
CA PHE A 105 9.74 7.41 1.90
C PHE A 105 8.71 8.51 1.66
N GLU A 106 7.41 8.17 1.62
CA GLU A 106 6.32 9.15 1.53
C GLU A 106 6.34 10.10 2.74
N LEU A 107 6.33 9.55 3.96
CA LEU A 107 6.37 10.35 5.20
C LEU A 107 7.66 11.17 5.33
N ALA A 108 8.82 10.61 4.96
CA ALA A 108 10.09 11.32 5.01
C ALA A 108 10.06 12.56 4.11
N ARG A 109 9.53 12.43 2.89
CA ARG A 109 9.44 13.51 1.89
C ARG A 109 8.36 14.53 2.20
N GLU A 110 7.29 14.12 2.87
CA GLU A 110 6.29 15.04 3.42
C GLU A 110 6.90 15.92 4.52
N THR A 111 7.79 15.34 5.31
CA THR A 111 8.42 16.03 6.43
C THR A 111 9.60 16.91 6.01
N ASP A 112 10.37 16.46 5.02
CA ASP A 112 11.53 17.14 4.46
C ASP A 112 11.51 16.99 2.94
N ALA A 113 11.23 18.09 2.23
CA ALA A 113 11.14 18.08 0.78
C ALA A 113 12.48 17.68 0.10
N ASP A 114 13.59 18.01 0.76
CA ASP A 114 14.97 17.74 0.34
C ASP A 114 15.51 16.41 0.88
N PHE A 115 14.62 15.57 1.43
CA PHE A 115 14.97 14.26 1.97
C PHE A 115 15.86 13.46 1.01
N PHE A 116 17.04 13.12 1.51
CA PHE A 116 18.05 12.35 0.80
C PHE A 116 18.30 11.02 1.52
N TYR A 117 18.39 9.94 0.73
CA TYR A 117 18.70 8.61 1.23
C TYR A 117 20.00 8.13 0.59
N GLU A 118 21.03 7.88 1.41
CA GLU A 118 22.40 7.58 0.96
C GLU A 118 22.46 6.34 0.06
N ASP A 119 21.80 5.25 0.45
CA ASP A 119 21.83 3.96 -0.26
C ASP A 119 20.74 3.83 -1.35
N MET A 120 20.32 4.93 -1.96
CA MET A 120 19.21 4.93 -2.93
C MET A 120 19.44 3.99 -4.12
N GLU A 121 20.64 4.02 -4.68
CA GLU A 121 20.99 3.19 -5.84
C GLU A 121 20.92 1.69 -5.50
N LEU A 122 21.50 1.29 -4.37
CA LEU A 122 21.46 -0.10 -3.90
C LEU A 122 20.02 -0.54 -3.61
N LEU A 123 19.21 0.32 -2.99
CA LEU A 123 17.81 0.01 -2.71
C LEU A 123 17.01 -0.18 -4.00
N THR A 124 17.16 0.72 -4.97
CA THR A 124 16.43 0.63 -6.24
C THR A 124 16.85 -0.53 -7.09
N GLU A 125 18.13 -0.92 -7.08
CA GLU A 125 18.58 -2.16 -7.71
C GLU A 125 17.83 -3.38 -7.14
N LYS A 126 17.75 -3.49 -5.81
CA LYS A 126 17.00 -4.56 -5.13
C LYS A 126 15.51 -4.54 -5.50
N LEU A 127 14.89 -3.36 -5.48
CA LEU A 127 13.47 -3.20 -5.84
C LEU A 127 13.20 -3.56 -7.30
N ARG A 128 14.06 -3.15 -8.24
CA ARG A 128 13.99 -3.50 -9.67
C ARG A 128 14.11 -5.01 -9.88
N ALA A 129 15.03 -5.68 -9.18
CA ALA A 129 15.18 -7.13 -9.24
C ALA A 129 13.88 -7.84 -8.79
N LEU A 130 13.23 -7.37 -7.73
CA LEU A 130 11.95 -7.92 -7.25
C LEU A 130 10.78 -7.60 -8.19
N ALA A 131 10.78 -6.43 -8.82
CA ALA A 131 9.78 -5.98 -9.79
C ALA A 131 9.84 -6.74 -11.13
N THR A 132 11.00 -7.31 -11.46
CA THR A 132 11.26 -8.08 -12.70
C THR A 132 11.50 -9.57 -12.48
N ASP A 133 11.30 -10.06 -11.25
CA ASP A 133 11.65 -11.43 -10.81
C ASP A 133 11.26 -12.53 -11.81
N GLY A 134 12.30 -13.17 -12.34
CA GLY A 134 12.25 -14.28 -13.28
C GLY A 134 12.53 -15.66 -12.66
N ASN A 135 12.72 -15.75 -11.33
CA ASN A 135 13.14 -16.99 -10.67
C ASN A 135 12.17 -18.15 -10.95
N LYS A 136 12.66 -19.21 -11.60
CA LYS A 136 11.82 -20.36 -12.02
C LYS A 136 11.33 -21.20 -10.84
N HIS A 137 11.99 -21.13 -9.69
CA HIS A 137 11.66 -21.91 -8.50
C HIS A 137 10.51 -21.30 -7.66
N ARG A 138 10.06 -20.08 -7.99
CA ARG A 138 8.90 -19.44 -7.34
C ARG A 138 7.62 -19.71 -8.10
N ALA A 139 6.51 -19.89 -7.38
CA ALA A 139 5.19 -20.11 -7.98
C ALA A 139 4.78 -18.95 -8.89
N LYS A 140 4.03 -19.26 -9.96
CA LYS A 140 3.61 -18.26 -10.96
C LYS A 140 2.73 -17.15 -10.37
N VAL A 141 1.83 -17.52 -9.47
CA VAL A 141 0.91 -16.59 -8.79
C VAL A 141 1.71 -15.63 -7.90
N ASP A 142 2.61 -16.18 -7.09
CA ASP A 142 3.50 -15.44 -6.20
C ASP A 142 4.36 -14.42 -6.94
N LYS A 143 5.01 -14.85 -8.04
CA LYS A 143 5.79 -13.94 -8.89
C LYS A 143 4.94 -12.83 -9.48
N ARG A 144 3.69 -13.12 -9.88
CA ARG A 144 2.79 -12.09 -10.41
C ARG A 144 2.43 -11.07 -9.32
N LYS A 145 2.12 -11.53 -8.11
CA LYS A 145 1.83 -10.67 -6.94
C LYS A 145 3.05 -9.80 -6.61
N GLN A 146 4.22 -10.42 -6.43
CA GLN A 146 5.48 -9.73 -6.14
C GLN A 146 5.78 -8.65 -7.18
N ARG A 147 5.85 -9.00 -8.47
CA ARG A 147 6.15 -8.02 -9.52
C ARG A 147 5.13 -6.90 -9.60
N SER A 148 3.87 -7.15 -9.24
CA SER A 148 2.87 -6.09 -9.19
C SER A 148 3.20 -5.08 -8.10
N VAL A 149 3.31 -5.56 -6.86
CA VAL A 149 3.61 -4.73 -5.69
C VAL A 149 4.93 -3.98 -5.88
N PHE A 150 6.00 -4.68 -6.27
CA PHE A 150 7.32 -4.07 -6.37
C PHE A 150 7.48 -3.09 -7.52
N ARG A 151 6.66 -3.15 -8.57
CA ARG A 151 6.61 -2.06 -9.55
C ARG A 151 6.03 -0.79 -8.94
N ASP A 152 5.01 -0.92 -8.10
CA ASP A 152 4.38 0.23 -7.46
C ASP A 152 5.27 0.80 -6.36
N VAL A 153 5.90 -0.05 -5.54
CA VAL A 153 6.92 0.36 -4.55
C VAL A 153 8.12 1.03 -5.22
N LEU A 154 8.62 0.47 -6.33
CA LEU A 154 9.74 1.08 -7.05
C LEU A 154 9.39 2.48 -7.56
N ARG A 155 8.22 2.67 -8.17
CA ARG A 155 7.76 4.01 -8.60
C ARG A 155 7.60 4.97 -7.42
N ALA A 156 7.09 4.49 -6.29
CA ALA A 156 7.00 5.32 -5.08
C ALA A 156 8.36 5.80 -4.60
N VAL A 157 9.35 4.91 -4.55
CA VAL A 157 10.70 5.22 -4.09
C VAL A 157 11.46 6.06 -5.12
N GLU A 158 11.34 5.83 -6.42
CA GLU A 158 12.09 6.59 -7.44
C GLU A 158 11.42 7.91 -7.85
N GLU A 159 10.10 7.89 -8.04
CA GLU A 159 9.36 8.93 -8.77
C GLU A 159 8.42 9.74 -7.87
N ARG A 160 8.33 9.40 -6.57
CA ARG A 160 7.33 9.97 -5.63
C ARG A 160 5.89 9.74 -6.11
N ASP A 161 5.65 8.64 -6.83
CA ASP A 161 4.36 8.33 -7.45
C ASP A 161 3.54 7.32 -6.65
N PHE A 162 2.21 7.42 -6.78
CA PHE A 162 1.26 6.43 -6.28
C PHE A 162 0.18 6.17 -7.35
N PRO A 163 -0.04 4.91 -7.77
CA PRO A 163 -1.10 4.60 -8.72
C PRO A 163 -2.47 4.70 -8.05
N THR A 164 -3.17 5.83 -8.22
CA THR A 164 -4.47 6.07 -7.56
C THR A 164 -5.46 4.93 -7.78
N GLU A 165 -5.96 4.36 -6.69
CA GLU A 165 -6.98 3.31 -6.69
C GLU A 165 -8.35 3.92 -6.36
N MET A 166 -9.42 3.42 -6.98
CA MET A 166 -10.79 3.88 -6.68
C MET A 166 -11.58 2.75 -6.02
N VAL A 167 -12.05 3.00 -4.80
CA VAL A 167 -12.94 2.11 -4.04
C VAL A 167 -14.35 2.64 -4.12
N LYS A 168 -15.27 1.85 -4.67
CA LYS A 168 -16.70 2.17 -4.72
C LYS A 168 -17.45 1.43 -3.61
N PHE A 169 -18.26 2.15 -2.84
CA PHE A 169 -19.13 1.61 -1.79
C PHE A 169 -20.49 2.29 -1.87
N GLY A 170 -21.54 1.51 -2.16
CA GLY A 170 -22.86 2.07 -2.42
C GLY A 170 -22.86 3.12 -3.55
N PRO A 171 -23.38 4.33 -3.31
CA PRO A 171 -23.37 5.44 -4.27
C PRO A 171 -22.04 6.21 -4.30
N GLU A 172 -21.22 6.07 -3.27
CA GLU A 172 -20.01 6.85 -3.04
C GLU A 172 -18.76 6.18 -3.62
N ARG A 173 -17.70 6.99 -3.72
CA ARG A 173 -16.37 6.56 -4.17
C ARG A 173 -15.32 7.23 -3.29
N MET A 174 -14.32 6.47 -2.87
CA MET A 174 -13.11 6.95 -2.23
C MET A 174 -11.93 6.69 -3.15
N TYR A 175 -11.01 7.64 -3.21
CA TYR A 175 -9.74 7.49 -3.89
C TYR A 175 -8.65 7.21 -2.85
N ILE A 176 -7.89 6.16 -3.11
CA ILE A 176 -6.64 5.88 -2.41
C ILE A 176 -5.55 6.44 -3.30
N ASP A 177 -4.87 7.47 -2.82
CA ASP A 177 -3.95 8.32 -3.57
C ASP A 177 -2.58 8.44 -2.92
N CYS A 178 -2.38 7.83 -1.74
CA CYS A 178 -1.11 7.80 -1.01
C CYS A 178 -0.94 6.46 -0.26
N TRP A 179 0.30 6.17 0.14
CA TRP A 179 0.65 4.95 0.88
C TRP A 179 0.08 4.92 2.30
N VAL A 180 0.01 6.08 2.97
CA VAL A 180 -0.64 6.23 4.29
C VAL A 180 -2.11 5.75 4.23
N LYS A 181 -2.87 6.25 3.26
CA LYS A 181 -4.28 5.86 3.07
C LYS A 181 -4.41 4.41 2.62
N LYS A 182 -3.48 3.93 1.77
CA LYS A 182 -3.43 2.52 1.34
C LYS A 182 -3.21 1.57 2.51
N GLN A 183 -2.21 1.82 3.35
CA GLN A 183 -1.90 1.00 4.52
C GLN A 183 -3.09 0.90 5.46
N THR A 184 -3.73 2.04 5.74
CA THR A 184 -4.90 2.11 6.62
C THR A 184 -6.08 1.32 6.03
N TYR A 185 -6.36 1.51 4.74
CA TYR A 185 -7.43 0.78 4.04
C TYR A 185 -7.19 -0.72 3.98
N ASP A 186 -5.99 -1.15 3.57
CA ASP A 186 -5.67 -2.57 3.44
C ASP A 186 -5.72 -3.28 4.80
N THR A 187 -5.31 -2.60 5.88
CA THR A 187 -5.46 -3.12 7.26
C THR A 187 -6.93 -3.33 7.64
N PHE A 188 -7.79 -2.31 7.48
CA PHE A 188 -9.23 -2.45 7.78
C PHE A 188 -9.92 -3.48 6.90
N LYS A 189 -9.53 -3.56 5.63
CA LYS A 189 -10.06 -4.54 4.68
C LYS A 189 -9.69 -5.98 5.07
N GLU A 190 -8.50 -6.22 5.58
CA GLU A 190 -8.09 -7.55 6.05
C GLU A 190 -8.96 -8.03 7.22
N ILE A 191 -9.28 -7.15 8.17
CA ILE A 191 -10.04 -7.48 9.39
C ILE A 191 -11.54 -7.59 9.09
N LEU A 192 -12.08 -6.59 8.38
CA LEU A 192 -13.52 -6.47 8.14
C LEU A 192 -14.00 -7.34 6.97
N GLY A 193 -13.08 -7.71 6.07
CA GLY A 193 -13.39 -8.52 4.90
C GLY A 193 -14.54 -7.94 4.07
N SER A 194 -15.60 -8.73 3.90
CA SER A 194 -16.81 -8.29 3.18
C SER A 194 -17.56 -7.14 3.87
N GLY A 195 -17.35 -6.93 5.17
CA GLY A 195 -17.95 -5.84 5.95
C GLY A 195 -17.38 -4.46 5.64
N MET A 196 -16.20 -4.37 4.99
CA MET A 196 -15.53 -3.08 4.72
C MET A 196 -16.43 -2.09 3.97
N GLN A 197 -17.20 -2.57 2.98
CA GLN A 197 -18.11 -1.72 2.21
C GLN A 197 -19.24 -1.13 3.04
N TYR A 198 -19.70 -1.86 4.05
CA TYR A 198 -20.73 -1.39 4.96
C TYR A 198 -20.15 -0.35 5.90
N HIS A 199 -19.01 -0.63 6.53
CA HIS A 199 -18.40 0.32 7.46
C HIS A 199 -17.97 1.63 6.80
N LEU A 200 -17.53 1.63 5.53
CA LEU A 200 -17.29 2.89 4.81
C LEU A 200 -18.55 3.74 4.63
N GLN A 201 -19.74 3.14 4.57
CA GLN A 201 -21.00 3.87 4.41
C GLN A 201 -21.55 4.42 5.72
N SER A 202 -21.41 3.67 6.82
CA SER A 202 -22.18 3.92 8.04
C SER A 202 -21.35 4.03 9.32
N ASN A 203 -20.07 3.65 9.33
CA ASN A 203 -19.24 3.75 10.53
C ASN A 203 -18.58 5.13 10.59
N ASP A 204 -19.04 5.98 11.52
CA ASP A 204 -18.51 7.33 11.71
C ASP A 204 -17.00 7.36 11.91
N PHE A 205 -16.43 6.40 12.65
CA PHE A 205 -14.98 6.31 12.85
C PHE A 205 -14.23 6.13 11.53
N LEU A 206 -14.61 5.13 10.71
CA LEU A 206 -13.94 4.92 9.42
C LEU A 206 -14.19 6.07 8.45
N ARG A 207 -15.38 6.67 8.50
CA ARG A 207 -15.67 7.84 7.67
C ARG A 207 -14.81 9.04 8.05
N ASN A 208 -14.50 9.23 9.32
CA ASN A 208 -13.55 10.25 9.77
C ASN A 208 -12.12 9.91 9.34
N VAL A 209 -11.67 8.67 9.54
CA VAL A 209 -10.32 8.20 9.14
C VAL A 209 -10.05 8.42 7.64
N PHE A 210 -11.07 8.25 6.79
CA PHE A 210 -10.95 8.44 5.34
C PHE A 210 -11.55 9.77 4.84
N GLU A 211 -11.92 10.68 5.74
CA GLU A 211 -12.46 12.01 5.43
C GLU A 211 -13.68 11.98 4.48
N LEU A 212 -14.56 10.99 4.64
CA LEU A 212 -15.71 10.76 3.77
C LEU A 212 -16.92 11.66 4.11
N GLY A 213 -16.83 12.45 5.18
CA GLY A 213 -17.96 13.21 5.73
C GLY A 213 -19.01 12.31 6.40
N PRO A 214 -20.19 12.86 6.79
CA PRO A 214 -21.21 12.09 7.52
C PRO A 214 -21.82 10.96 6.66
N PRO A 215 -22.31 9.88 7.28
CA PRO A 215 -23.01 8.79 6.59
C PRO A 215 -24.13 9.30 5.69
N VAL A 216 -24.09 8.95 4.41
CA VAL A 216 -25.12 9.36 3.46
C VAL A 216 -26.34 8.45 3.63
N MET A 217 -27.27 8.87 4.48
CA MET A 217 -28.57 8.20 4.67
C MET A 217 -29.47 8.44 3.46
N LEU A 218 -29.24 7.73 2.35
CA LEU A 218 -30.15 7.78 1.20
C LEU A 218 -31.24 6.74 1.34
N ASP A 219 -32.50 7.17 1.28
CA ASP A 219 -33.61 6.25 1.13
C ASP A 219 -33.58 5.56 -0.25
N ALA A 220 -34.33 4.46 -0.37
CA ALA A 220 -34.39 3.69 -1.61
C ALA A 220 -34.96 4.49 -2.81
N ALA A 221 -35.66 5.60 -2.56
CA ALA A 221 -36.21 6.47 -3.60
C ALA A 221 -35.13 7.42 -4.14
N ALA A 222 -34.33 8.03 -3.28
CA ALA A 222 -33.18 8.87 -3.60
C ALA A 222 -32.08 8.09 -4.34
N LEU A 223 -31.84 6.84 -3.94
CA LEU A 223 -30.94 5.94 -4.67
C LEU A 223 -31.44 5.61 -6.09
N LYS A 224 -32.76 5.63 -6.32
CA LYS A 224 -33.34 5.43 -7.66
C LYS A 224 -33.22 6.69 -8.52
N THR A 225 -33.38 7.89 -7.94
CA THR A 225 -33.25 9.15 -8.69
C THR A 225 -31.81 9.46 -9.06
N MET A 226 -30.83 9.05 -8.24
CA MET A 226 -29.39 9.16 -8.56
C MET A 226 -28.92 8.20 -9.66
N LYS A 227 -29.73 7.23 -10.09
CA LYS A 227 -29.35 6.32 -11.18
C LYS A 227 -29.44 7.04 -12.52
N ILE A 228 -28.28 7.28 -13.10
CA ILE A 228 -28.12 7.70 -14.51
C ILE A 228 -28.97 6.78 -15.40
N SER A 229 -29.77 7.39 -16.28
CA SER A 229 -30.68 6.65 -17.15
C SER A 229 -29.92 5.67 -18.04
N ARG A 230 -30.60 4.60 -18.49
CA ARG A 230 -29.97 3.63 -19.41
C ARG A 230 -29.44 4.32 -20.66
N PHE A 231 -30.19 5.30 -21.18
CA PHE A 231 -29.82 6.06 -22.37
C PHE A 231 -28.60 6.94 -22.12
N GLU A 232 -28.59 7.70 -21.03
CA GLU A 232 -27.45 8.57 -20.65
C GLU A 232 -26.18 7.76 -20.42
N ARG A 233 -26.29 6.62 -19.72
CA ARG A 233 -25.17 5.69 -19.51
C ARG A 233 -24.64 5.14 -20.84
N HIS A 234 -25.52 4.80 -21.77
CA HIS A 234 -25.13 4.35 -23.10
C HIS A 234 -24.41 5.46 -23.87
N LEU A 235 -24.94 6.69 -23.86
CA LEU A 235 -24.34 7.84 -24.53
C LEU A 235 -22.95 8.17 -23.96
N TYR A 236 -22.81 8.22 -22.63
CA TYR A 236 -21.54 8.44 -21.95
C TYR A 236 -20.52 7.35 -22.31
N ASN A 237 -20.92 6.07 -22.21
CA ASN A 237 -20.02 4.96 -22.55
C ASN A 237 -19.62 4.96 -24.02
N SER A 238 -20.53 5.33 -24.93
CA SER A 238 -20.26 5.46 -26.37
C SER A 238 -19.26 6.59 -26.64
N ALA A 239 -19.46 7.75 -26.02
CA ALA A 239 -18.53 8.88 -26.11
C ALA A 239 -17.13 8.51 -25.57
N ALA A 240 -17.06 7.89 -24.39
CA ALA A 240 -15.81 7.41 -23.79
C ALA A 240 -15.13 6.33 -24.64
N PHE A 241 -15.89 5.42 -25.24
CA PHE A 241 -15.36 4.42 -26.17
C PHE A 241 -14.79 5.07 -27.43
N LYS A 242 -15.51 6.01 -28.06
CA LYS A 242 -15.06 6.76 -29.23
C LYS A 242 -13.78 7.55 -28.92
N ALA A 243 -13.72 8.21 -27.77
CA ALA A 243 -12.53 8.94 -27.32
C ALA A 243 -11.32 8.01 -27.13
N ARG A 244 -11.48 6.87 -26.43
CA ARG A 244 -10.41 5.87 -26.26
C ARG A 244 -9.94 5.29 -27.59
N THR A 245 -10.86 5.00 -28.51
CA THR A 245 -10.52 4.49 -29.85
C THR A 245 -9.70 5.51 -30.65
N LYS A 246 -10.11 6.79 -30.65
CA LYS A 246 -9.36 7.89 -31.29
C LYS A 246 -7.98 8.12 -30.66
N ALA A 247 -7.88 8.04 -29.32
CA ALA A 247 -6.60 8.21 -28.63
C ALA A 247 -5.64 7.05 -28.96
N ARG A 248 -6.15 5.80 -28.97
CA ARG A 248 -5.35 4.61 -29.28
C ARG A 248 -4.96 4.51 -30.74
N SER A 249 -5.80 4.96 -31.69
CA SER A 249 -5.47 4.90 -33.12
C SER A 249 -4.18 5.66 -33.44
N LYS A 250 -3.90 6.78 -32.75
CA LYS A 250 -2.64 7.54 -32.88
C LYS A 250 -1.39 6.74 -32.51
N CYS A 251 -1.52 5.66 -31.73
CA CYS A 251 -0.40 4.83 -31.28
C CYS A 251 -0.44 3.40 -31.83
N ARG A 252 -1.44 3.04 -32.64
CA ARG A 252 -1.59 1.68 -33.20
C ARG A 252 -0.55 1.37 -34.27
N ASP A 253 -0.17 2.36 -35.06
CA ASP A 253 0.72 2.16 -36.21
C ASP A 253 2.21 2.22 -35.81
N LYS A 254 2.53 2.34 -34.51
CA LYS A 254 3.92 2.37 -34.00
C LYS A 254 4.74 1.09 -34.29
N ARG A 255 4.08 0.00 -34.68
CA ARG A 255 4.70 -1.28 -35.07
C ARG A 255 4.27 -1.73 -36.46
N ALA A 256 3.66 -0.84 -37.25
CA ALA A 256 3.40 -1.15 -38.64
C ALA A 256 4.74 -1.09 -39.38
N ASP A 257 5.10 -2.16 -40.09
CA ASP A 257 6.20 -2.11 -41.07
C ASP A 257 5.79 -1.12 -42.16
N MET A 258 6.20 0.14 -41.99
CA MET A 258 6.16 1.14 -43.05
C MET A 258 7.27 0.74 -44.03
N GLY A 259 6.98 -0.22 -44.91
CA GLY A 259 7.86 -0.56 -46.01
C GLY A 259 8.18 0.71 -46.78
N GLU A 260 9.47 1.07 -46.83
CA GLU A 260 9.96 2.10 -47.74
C GLU A 260 9.71 1.60 -49.16
N PHE A 261 8.61 2.05 -49.75
CA PHE A 261 8.42 1.97 -51.19
C PHE A 261 9.22 3.12 -51.80
N PHE A 262 10.42 2.80 -52.29
CA PHE A 262 11.21 3.62 -53.21
C PHE A 262 10.51 3.76 -54.57
#